data_AF-A0A2K3LMY3-F1
#
_entry.id   AF-A0A2K3LMY3-F1
#
_cell.length_a   1.000
_cell.length_b   1.000
_cell.length_c   1.000
_cell.angle_alpha   90.00
_cell.angle_beta   90.00
_cell.angle_gamma   90.00
#
_symmetry.space_group_name_H-M   'P 1'
#
loop_
_entity.id
_entity.type
_entity.pdbx_description
1 polymer ?
#
loop_
_entity_poly.entity_id
_entity_poly.type
_entity_poly.pdbx_seq_one_letter_code
_entity_poly.pdbx_strand_id
1 'polypeptide(L)'
;MASMLVNGIPTDEFLLQRGLRQGDPLSPFLFLLAAEGLNVLMEAMIAQNLFKGYSIVEQGSMTVSHLQFADDTLLLGVKSWGNVRALRAVLVLFESMSGLKVNFNKSMLVGVNIPDSWLGEAAFALCCKVGKIPFLYLGLQIGGDPRRLSFWEPVLIRIKNRLSGWKSRFLSFGDRLVLLKSVLASLPVYTLSFFKAPS
;
A
#
# COMPACT_ATOMS: atom_id res chain seq x y z
N MET A 1 -26.23 11.92 -12.79
CA MET A 1 -26.36 13.12 -11.93
C MET A 1 -26.41 12.68 -10.49
N ALA A 2 -25.95 13.52 -9.56
CA ALA A 2 -25.96 13.24 -8.12
C ALA A 2 -26.43 14.49 -7.37
N SER A 3 -27.06 14.29 -6.21
CA SER A 3 -27.42 15.34 -5.26
C SER A 3 -26.94 14.95 -3.86
N MET A 4 -26.69 15.94 -3.00
CA MET A 4 -26.32 15.71 -1.61
C MET A 4 -27.48 16.12 -0.70
N LEU A 5 -27.69 15.40 0.39
CA LEU A 5 -28.66 15.82 1.41
C LEU A 5 -28.00 16.81 2.36
N VAL A 6 -28.50 18.03 2.42
CA VAL A 6 -28.13 19.04 3.43
C VAL A 6 -29.34 19.21 4.35
N ASN A 7 -29.18 18.85 5.62
CA ASN A 7 -30.28 18.83 6.60
C ASN A 7 -31.49 17.98 6.17
N GLY A 8 -31.25 16.90 5.42
CA GLY A 8 -32.29 16.01 4.91
C GLY A 8 -32.99 16.49 3.63
N ILE A 9 -32.62 17.65 3.10
CA ILE A 9 -33.15 18.19 1.84
C ILE A 9 -32.11 18.00 0.72
N PRO A 10 -32.48 17.41 -0.43
CA PRO A 10 -31.58 17.26 -1.56
C PRO A 10 -31.20 18.63 -2.16
N THR A 11 -29.91 18.83 -2.42
CA THR A 11 -29.40 19.94 -3.21
C THR A 11 -29.77 19.78 -4.69
N ASP A 12 -29.54 20.84 -5.46
CA ASP A 12 -29.56 20.74 -6.92
C ASP A 12 -28.64 19.62 -7.42
N GLU A 13 -29.05 18.98 -8.51
CA GLU A 13 -28.29 17.92 -9.13
C GLU A 13 -27.06 18.47 -9.84
N PHE A 14 -25.93 17.76 -9.68
CA PHE A 14 -24.69 18.05 -10.39
C PHE A 14 -24.18 16.82 -11.13
N LEU A 15 -23.37 17.07 -12.16
CA LEU A 15 -22.72 16.01 -12.92
C LEU A 15 -21.47 15.54 -12.18
N LEU A 16 -21.38 14.23 -11.96
CA LEU A 16 -20.16 13.60 -11.47
C LEU A 16 -19.16 13.53 -12.62
N GLN A 17 -18.05 14.28 -12.52
CA GLN A 17 -17.01 14.32 -13.56
C GLN A 17 -15.96 13.22 -13.39
N ARG A 18 -15.44 13.05 -12.16
CA ARG A 18 -14.40 12.07 -11.83
C ARG A 18 -14.74 11.35 -10.54
N GLY A 19 -14.25 10.12 -10.45
CA GLY A 19 -14.37 9.29 -9.25
C GLY A 19 -15.45 8.22 -9.38
N LEU A 20 -15.20 7.12 -8.69
CA LEU A 20 -16.12 6.01 -8.56
C LEU A 20 -16.79 6.07 -7.19
N ARG A 21 -18.04 5.63 -7.11
CA ARG A 21 -18.79 5.67 -5.85
C ARG A 21 -18.18 4.66 -4.85
N GLN A 22 -17.76 5.14 -3.69
CA GLN A 22 -17.32 4.26 -2.61
C GLN A 22 -18.51 3.45 -2.08
N GLY A 23 -18.32 2.14 -1.93
CA GLY A 23 -19.38 1.21 -1.51
C GLY A 23 -20.25 0.67 -2.65
N ASP A 24 -20.02 1.10 -3.90
CA ASP A 24 -20.58 0.44 -5.07
C ASP A 24 -19.79 -0.86 -5.36
N PRO A 25 -20.46 -2.02 -5.53
CA PRO A 25 -19.80 -3.30 -5.77
C PRO A 25 -18.96 -3.35 -7.07
N LEU A 26 -19.22 -2.47 -8.05
CA LEU A 26 -18.46 -2.42 -9.32
C LEU A 26 -17.21 -1.55 -9.23
N SER A 27 -17.19 -0.56 -8.35
CA SER A 27 -16.07 0.40 -8.23
C SER A 27 -14.70 -0.27 -8.03
N PRO A 28 -14.55 -1.33 -7.22
CA PRO A 28 -13.26 -2.02 -7.07
C PRO A 28 -12.74 -2.61 -8.38
N PHE A 29 -13.61 -3.21 -9.19
CA PHE A 29 -13.21 -3.81 -10.47
C PHE A 29 -12.79 -2.75 -11.49
N LEU A 30 -13.53 -1.64 -11.56
CA LEU A 30 -13.19 -0.51 -12.42
C LEU A 30 -11.87 0.14 -11.99
N PHE A 31 -11.60 0.22 -10.69
CA PHE A 31 -10.31 0.67 -10.18
C PHE A 31 -9.18 -0.27 -10.62
N LEU A 32 -9.37 -1.59 -10.49
CA LEU A 32 -8.37 -2.58 -10.91
C LEU A 32 -8.07 -2.50 -12.41
N LEU A 33 -9.08 -2.27 -13.26
CA LEU A 33 -8.88 -2.05 -14.70
C LEU A 33 -8.01 -0.83 -14.99
N ALA A 34 -8.19 0.26 -14.24
CA ALA A 34 -7.31 1.43 -14.36
C ALA A 34 -5.89 1.12 -13.85
N ALA A 35 -5.77 0.41 -12.73
CA ALA A 35 -4.49 0.03 -12.12
C ALA A 35 -3.68 -0.95 -12.99
N GLU A 36 -4.34 -1.78 -13.79
CA GLU A 36 -3.72 -2.69 -14.77
C GLU A 36 -2.86 -1.93 -15.79
N GLY A 37 -3.23 -0.68 -16.12
CA GLY A 37 -2.39 0.17 -16.96
C GLY A 37 -0.98 0.39 -16.40
N LEU A 38 -0.82 0.39 -15.07
CA LEU A 38 0.51 0.48 -14.44
C LEU A 38 1.29 -0.83 -14.58
N ASN A 39 0.64 -1.98 -14.44
CA ASN A 39 1.24 -3.31 -14.68
C ASN A 39 1.82 -3.37 -16.10
N VAL A 40 0.99 -3.08 -17.11
CA VAL A 40 1.38 -3.10 -18.52
C VAL A 40 2.55 -2.14 -18.81
N LEU A 41 2.54 -0.93 -18.23
CA LEU A 41 3.67 0.00 -18.37
C LEU A 41 4.96 -0.58 -17.78
N MET A 42 4.89 -1.16 -16.59
CA MET A 42 6.07 -1.73 -15.92
C MET A 42 6.62 -2.94 -16.70
N GLU A 43 5.76 -3.82 -17.20
CA GLU A 43 6.14 -4.94 -18.05
C GLU A 43 6.84 -4.46 -19.34
N ALA A 44 6.29 -3.43 -19.99
CA ALA A 44 6.90 -2.83 -21.18
C ALA A 44 8.30 -2.27 -20.89
N MET A 45 8.48 -1.58 -19.75
CA MET A 45 9.79 -1.04 -19.36
C MET A 45 10.82 -2.13 -19.11
N ILE A 46 10.42 -3.29 -18.58
CA ILE A 46 11.31 -4.43 -18.37
C ILE A 46 11.66 -5.10 -19.70
N ALA A 47 10.66 -5.34 -20.55
CA ALA A 47 10.84 -5.97 -21.86
C ALA A 47 11.79 -5.15 -22.76
N GLN A 48 11.76 -3.83 -22.65
CA GLN A 48 12.65 -2.91 -23.37
C GLN A 48 14.00 -2.67 -22.66
N ASN A 49 14.30 -3.38 -21.57
CA ASN A 49 15.49 -3.19 -20.73
C ASN A 49 15.68 -1.76 -20.19
N LEU A 50 14.60 -0.99 -20.10
CA LEU A 50 14.60 0.37 -19.54
C LEU A 50 14.49 0.37 -18.01
N PHE A 51 13.91 -0.69 -17.44
CA PHE A 51 13.83 -0.91 -16.00
C PHE A 51 14.30 -2.31 -15.64
N LYS A 52 15.19 -2.42 -14.65
CA LYS A 52 15.68 -3.69 -14.12
C LYS A 52 15.07 -3.96 -12.75
N GLY A 53 14.17 -4.94 -12.69
CA GLY A 53 13.54 -5.41 -11.45
C GLY A 53 14.53 -6.07 -10.48
N TYR A 54 14.02 -6.53 -9.35
CA TYR A 54 14.79 -7.21 -8.32
C TYR A 54 14.72 -8.74 -8.50
N SER A 55 15.87 -9.39 -8.65
CA SER A 55 15.96 -10.85 -8.79
C SER A 55 16.04 -11.50 -7.40
N ILE A 56 15.17 -12.48 -7.14
CA ILE A 56 15.05 -13.12 -5.81
C ILE A 56 15.99 -14.31 -5.67
N VAL A 57 16.39 -14.95 -6.77
CA VAL A 57 17.13 -16.22 -6.77
C VAL A 57 18.46 -16.04 -7.50
N GLU A 58 19.57 -16.46 -6.89
CA GLU A 58 20.90 -16.43 -7.53
C GLU A 58 21.00 -17.37 -8.74
N GLN A 59 20.21 -18.45 -8.77
CA GLN A 59 20.19 -19.48 -9.81
C GLN A 59 18.84 -19.58 -10.57
N GLY A 60 17.98 -18.56 -10.48
CA GLY A 60 16.65 -18.57 -11.11
C GLY A 60 16.30 -17.24 -11.78
N SER A 61 15.33 -17.27 -12.71
CA SER A 61 14.93 -16.10 -13.50
C SER A 61 13.82 -15.24 -12.84
N MET A 62 13.38 -15.57 -11.62
CA MET A 62 12.27 -14.85 -11.00
C MET A 62 12.69 -13.43 -10.59
N THR A 63 12.25 -12.48 -11.39
CA THR A 63 12.47 -11.04 -11.19
C THR A 63 11.15 -10.39 -10.85
N VAL A 64 11.12 -9.67 -9.74
CA VAL A 64 9.95 -8.91 -9.30
C VAL A 64 10.22 -7.44 -9.50
N SER A 65 9.33 -6.76 -10.22
CA SER A 65 9.42 -5.34 -10.51
C SER A 65 8.38 -4.52 -9.76
N HIS A 66 7.22 -5.10 -9.48
CA HIS A 66 6.15 -4.44 -8.78
C HIS A 66 5.21 -5.44 -8.10
N LEU A 67 4.52 -4.98 -7.06
CA LEU A 67 3.46 -5.68 -6.35
C LEU A 67 2.33 -4.67 -6.11
N GLN A 68 1.12 -4.99 -6.53
CA GLN A 68 -0.04 -4.09 -6.42
C GLN A 68 -1.13 -4.72 -5.58
N PHE A 69 -1.70 -3.93 -4.66
CA PHE A 69 -2.92 -4.26 -3.96
C PHE A 69 -3.78 -2.99 -3.87
N ALA A 70 -4.81 -2.91 -4.72
CA ALA A 70 -5.57 -1.68 -4.92
C ALA A 70 -4.62 -0.48 -5.16
N ASP A 71 -4.72 0.58 -4.35
CA ASP A 71 -3.89 1.78 -4.45
C ASP A 71 -2.51 1.65 -3.77
N ASP A 72 -2.30 0.63 -2.93
CA ASP A 72 -1.02 0.34 -2.31
C ASP A 72 -0.12 -0.43 -3.30
N THR A 73 0.90 0.24 -3.84
CA THR A 73 1.84 -0.34 -4.81
C THR A 73 3.28 -0.29 -4.31
N LEU A 74 3.98 -1.41 -4.37
CA LEU A 74 5.44 -1.50 -4.22
C LEU A 74 6.09 -1.63 -5.58
N LEU A 75 7.13 -0.84 -5.83
CA LEU A 75 7.97 -0.90 -7.02
C LEU A 75 9.38 -1.32 -6.58
N LEU A 76 9.91 -2.39 -7.16
CA LEU A 76 11.18 -3.01 -6.78
C LEU A 76 12.15 -2.98 -7.96
N GLY A 77 13.37 -2.54 -7.71
CA GLY A 77 14.39 -2.50 -8.74
C GLY A 77 15.79 -2.34 -8.16
N VAL A 78 16.79 -2.62 -8.99
CA VAL A 78 18.19 -2.43 -8.60
C VAL A 78 18.56 -0.94 -8.49
N LYS A 79 19.58 -0.64 -7.69
CA LYS A 79 20.14 0.71 -7.56
C LYS A 79 20.74 1.19 -8.89
N SER A 80 20.01 2.02 -9.63
CA SER A 80 20.53 2.70 -10.81
C SER A 80 19.76 3.99 -11.10
N TRP A 81 20.45 4.99 -11.64
CA TRP A 81 19.79 6.21 -12.11
C TRP A 81 18.87 5.95 -13.31
N GLY A 82 19.13 4.90 -14.10
CA GLY A 82 18.22 4.42 -15.14
C GLY A 82 16.85 4.04 -14.57
N ASN A 83 16.84 3.20 -13.52
CA ASN A 83 15.61 2.79 -12.84
C ASN A 83 14.87 3.97 -12.22
N VAL A 84 15.58 4.92 -11.59
CA VAL A 84 14.96 6.12 -11.00
C VAL A 84 14.22 6.93 -12.06
N ARG A 85 14.86 7.18 -13.22
CA ARG A 85 14.23 7.92 -14.34
C ARG A 85 13.08 7.13 -14.96
N ALA A 86 13.25 5.83 -15.14
CA ALA A 86 12.20 4.94 -15.65
C ALA A 86 10.96 4.96 -14.76
N LEU A 87 11.11 4.84 -13.44
CA LEU A 87 10.02 4.95 -12.48
C LEU A 87 9.33 6.31 -12.57
N ARG A 88 10.10 7.40 -12.62
CA ARG A 88 9.52 8.74 -12.76
C ARG A 88 8.68 8.86 -14.04
N ALA A 89 9.20 8.38 -15.15
CA ALA A 89 8.50 8.40 -16.44
C ALA A 89 7.21 7.57 -16.39
N VAL A 90 7.27 6.33 -15.87
CA VAL A 90 6.11 5.45 -15.73
C VAL A 90 5.02 6.09 -14.86
N LEU A 91 5.38 6.67 -13.72
CA LEU A 91 4.40 7.29 -12.83
C LEU A 91 3.72 8.49 -13.50
N VAL A 92 4.47 9.33 -14.21
CA VAL A 92 3.92 10.49 -14.94
C VAL A 92 3.00 10.04 -16.08
N LEU A 93 3.42 9.02 -16.84
CA LEU A 93 2.60 8.43 -17.91
C LEU A 93 1.32 7.83 -17.36
N PHE A 94 1.41 7.07 -16.27
CA PHE A 94 0.26 6.48 -15.60
C PHE A 94 -0.74 7.52 -15.13
N GLU A 95 -0.29 8.60 -14.46
CA GLU A 95 -1.19 9.69 -14.05
C GLU A 95 -1.88 10.35 -15.25
N SER A 96 -1.15 10.50 -16.35
CA SER A 96 -1.66 11.16 -17.57
C SER A 96 -2.71 10.31 -18.28
N MET A 97 -2.52 8.98 -18.33
CA MET A 97 -3.44 8.06 -19.00
C MET A 97 -4.66 7.69 -18.14
N SER A 98 -4.45 7.45 -16.84
CA SER A 98 -5.53 7.00 -15.94
C SER A 98 -6.36 8.15 -15.36
N GLY A 99 -5.80 9.38 -15.34
CA GLY A 99 -6.38 10.50 -14.61
C GLY A 99 -6.25 10.40 -13.08
N LEU A 100 -5.64 9.34 -12.57
CA LEU A 100 -5.29 9.17 -11.15
C LEU A 100 -4.06 10.01 -10.78
N LYS A 101 -3.85 10.23 -9.48
CA LYS A 101 -2.72 10.97 -8.94
C LYS A 101 -1.97 10.17 -7.90
N VAL A 102 -0.66 10.06 -8.09
CA VAL A 102 0.27 9.46 -7.15
C VAL A 102 0.38 10.39 -5.94
N ASN A 103 0.16 9.83 -4.75
CA ASN A 103 0.29 10.58 -3.52
C ASN A 103 1.76 10.61 -3.06
N PHE A 104 2.55 11.48 -3.67
CA PHE A 104 3.97 11.66 -3.36
C PHE A 104 4.26 11.99 -1.88
N ASN A 105 3.30 12.57 -1.15
CA ASN A 105 3.42 12.86 0.28
C ASN A 105 3.37 11.60 1.16
N LYS A 106 2.68 10.56 0.67
CA LYS A 106 2.58 9.23 1.30
C LYS A 106 3.60 8.24 0.72
N SER A 107 4.04 8.44 -0.52
CA SER A 107 5.08 7.62 -1.14
C SER A 107 6.44 7.81 -0.47
N MET A 108 7.22 6.74 -0.42
CA MET A 108 8.59 6.77 0.09
C MET A 108 9.51 5.86 -0.73
N LEU A 109 10.78 6.24 -0.82
CA LEU A 109 11.85 5.42 -1.38
C LEU A 109 12.66 4.80 -0.25
N VAL A 110 12.81 3.48 -0.28
CA VAL A 110 13.53 2.70 0.73
C VAL A 110 14.74 2.04 0.07
N GLY A 111 15.93 2.25 0.62
CA GLY A 111 17.15 1.60 0.17
C GLY A 111 17.57 0.44 1.07
N VAL A 112 17.97 -0.69 0.49
CA VAL A 112 18.60 -1.81 1.20
C VAL A 112 20.08 -1.82 0.84
N ASN A 113 20.95 -1.60 1.83
CA ASN A 113 22.41 -1.50 1.59
C ASN A 113 22.78 -0.42 0.56
N ILE A 114 22.10 0.73 0.61
CA ILE A 114 22.30 1.89 -0.27
C ILE A 114 22.76 3.07 0.59
N PRO A 115 23.79 3.84 0.17
CA PRO A 115 24.21 5.04 0.89
C PRO A 115 23.10 6.09 0.98
N ASP A 116 22.95 6.71 2.15
CA ASP A 116 21.91 7.72 2.42
C ASP A 116 21.98 8.93 1.48
N SER A 117 23.19 9.33 1.07
CA SER A 117 23.39 10.44 0.12
C SER A 117 22.72 10.15 -1.24
N TRP A 118 23.00 8.98 -1.82
CA TRP A 118 22.39 8.56 -3.08
C TRP A 118 20.88 8.38 -2.93
N LEU A 119 20.43 7.83 -1.80
CA LEU A 119 19.02 7.60 -1.53
C LEU A 119 18.23 8.92 -1.44
N GLY A 120 18.81 9.95 -0.82
CA GLY A 120 18.24 11.28 -0.75
C GLY A 120 18.07 11.93 -2.13
N GLU A 121 19.09 11.87 -2.97
CA GLU A 121 19.03 12.39 -4.34
C GLU A 121 18.00 11.64 -5.20
N ALA A 122 17.94 10.31 -5.09
CA ALA A 122 16.98 9.48 -5.81
C ALA A 122 15.53 9.74 -5.35
N ALA A 123 15.30 9.90 -4.04
CA ALA A 123 13.99 10.25 -3.49
C ALA A 123 13.54 11.64 -3.95
N PHE A 124 14.45 12.62 -3.97
CA PHE A 124 14.19 13.94 -4.53
C PHE A 124 13.78 13.88 -6.00
N ALA A 125 14.50 13.11 -6.82
CA ALA A 125 14.17 12.92 -8.23
C ALA A 125 12.80 12.24 -8.47
N LEU A 126 12.38 11.37 -7.54
CA LEU A 126 11.05 10.75 -7.56
C LEU A 126 9.96 11.62 -6.91
N CYS A 127 10.33 12.75 -6.31
CA CYS A 127 9.47 13.62 -5.51
C CYS A 127 8.85 12.94 -4.28
N CYS A 128 9.51 11.94 -3.69
CA CYS A 128 9.01 11.23 -2.52
C CYS A 128 9.95 11.37 -1.32
N LYS A 129 9.51 10.88 -0.15
CA LYS A 129 10.32 10.93 1.07
C LYS A 129 11.30 9.76 1.12
N VAL A 130 12.45 9.95 1.78
CA VAL A 130 13.30 8.82 2.15
C VAL A 130 12.60 8.03 3.27
N GLY A 131 12.35 6.75 3.02
CA GLY A 131 11.81 5.80 3.99
C GLY A 131 12.91 5.02 4.71
N LYS A 132 12.51 4.19 5.68
CA LYS A 132 13.41 3.31 6.43
C LYS A 132 12.80 1.92 6.58
N ILE A 133 13.65 0.92 6.75
CA ILE A 133 13.24 -0.43 7.13
C ILE A 133 13.26 -0.54 8.66
N PRO A 134 12.26 -1.17 9.29
CA PRO A 134 11.05 -1.72 8.66
C PRO A 134 10.00 -0.64 8.35
N PHE A 135 9.14 -0.93 7.36
CA PHE A 135 7.98 -0.09 7.02
C PHE A 135 6.70 -0.93 6.94
N LEU A 136 5.54 -0.26 7.04
CA LEU A 136 4.24 -0.92 6.93
C LEU A 136 3.80 -1.04 5.48
N TYR A 137 3.42 -2.25 5.05
CA TYR A 137 2.73 -2.51 3.79
C TYR A 137 1.61 -3.52 4.06
N LEU A 138 0.37 -3.19 3.67
CA LEU A 138 -0.82 -4.00 3.95
C LEU A 138 -0.97 -4.39 5.43
N GLY A 139 -0.51 -3.52 6.32
CA GLY A 139 -0.53 -3.75 7.77
C GLY A 139 0.56 -4.69 8.30
N LEU A 140 1.49 -5.16 7.46
CA LEU A 140 2.63 -6.01 7.82
C LEU A 140 3.93 -5.18 7.88
N GLN A 141 4.83 -5.52 8.81
CA GLN A 141 6.14 -4.85 8.96
C GLN A 141 7.17 -5.47 8.01
N ILE A 142 7.37 -4.86 6.85
CA ILE A 142 8.30 -5.35 5.83
C ILE A 142 9.74 -5.03 6.22
N GLY A 143 10.60 -6.05 6.14
CA GLY A 143 12.02 -5.99 6.51
C GLY A 143 12.29 -5.92 8.01
N GLY A 144 11.27 -6.17 8.85
CA GLY A 144 11.45 -6.31 10.29
C GLY A 144 11.87 -7.72 10.69
N ASP A 145 12.42 -7.87 11.90
CA ASP A 145 12.80 -9.18 12.45
C ASP A 145 11.68 -9.74 13.35
N PRO A 146 10.92 -10.77 12.90
CA PRO A 146 9.82 -11.34 13.66
C PRO A 146 10.25 -12.03 14.96
N ARG A 147 11.55 -12.28 15.17
CA ARG A 147 12.07 -12.82 16.44
C ARG A 147 12.14 -11.76 17.54
N ARG A 148 12.09 -10.48 17.20
CA ARG A 148 12.17 -9.37 18.16
C ARG A 148 10.78 -8.94 18.61
N LEU A 149 10.59 -8.70 19.91
CA LEU A 149 9.32 -8.22 20.45
C LEU A 149 8.85 -6.90 19.82
N SER A 150 9.79 -6.00 19.48
CA SER A 150 9.48 -4.71 18.85
C SER A 150 8.79 -4.84 17.48
N PHE A 151 8.97 -5.96 16.78
CA PHE A 151 8.27 -6.24 15.52
C PHE A 151 6.75 -6.38 15.72
N TRP A 152 6.33 -6.92 16.86
CA TRP A 152 4.93 -7.23 17.17
C TRP A 152 4.19 -6.06 17.83
N GLU A 153 4.90 -5.02 18.27
CA GLU A 153 4.33 -3.87 18.95
C GLU A 153 3.19 -3.18 18.16
N PRO A 154 3.28 -2.98 16.83
CA PRO A 154 2.18 -2.40 16.06
C PRO A 154 0.89 -3.24 16.10
N VAL A 155 1.01 -4.57 16.16
CA VAL A 155 -0.15 -5.47 16.30
C VAL A 155 -0.74 -5.36 17.70
N LEU A 156 0.11 -5.34 18.73
CA LEU A 156 -0.29 -5.18 20.13
C LEU A 156 -1.00 -3.83 20.37
N ILE A 157 -0.49 -2.74 19.80
CA ILE A 157 -1.11 -1.41 19.89
C ILE A 157 -2.51 -1.44 19.25
N ARG A 158 -2.67 -2.05 18.06
CA ARG A 158 -4.00 -2.18 17.43
C ARG A 158 -4.98 -2.96 18.29
N ILE A 159 -4.53 -4.07 18.89
CA ILE A 159 -5.33 -4.88 19.82
C ILE A 159 -5.75 -4.04 21.03
N LYS A 160 -4.81 -3.35 21.70
CA LYS A 160 -5.09 -2.48 22.85
C LYS A 160 -6.07 -1.35 22.51
N ASN A 161 -5.92 -0.73 21.34
CA ASN A 161 -6.80 0.36 20.89
C ASN A 161 -8.23 -0.13 20.62
N ARG A 162 -8.41 -1.35 20.08
CA ARG A 162 -9.75 -1.94 19.91
C ARG A 162 -10.38 -2.27 21.26
N LEU A 163 -9.63 -2.91 22.16
CA LEU A 163 -10.12 -3.30 23.48
C LEU A 163 -10.53 -2.10 24.34
N SER A 164 -9.70 -1.05 24.35
CA SER A 164 -10.03 0.20 25.07
C SER A 164 -11.31 0.86 24.53
N GLY A 165 -11.50 0.86 23.21
CA GLY A 165 -12.71 1.37 22.57
C GLY A 165 -13.98 0.55 22.84
N TRP A 166 -13.87 -0.72 23.23
CA TRP A 166 -15.02 -1.56 23.61
C TRP A 166 -15.33 -1.50 25.11
N LYS A 167 -14.35 -1.15 25.94
CA LYS A 167 -14.55 -0.95 27.37
C LYS A 167 -15.51 0.22 27.65
N SER A 168 -15.48 1.27 26.84
CA SER A 168 -16.33 2.46 26.99
C SER A 168 -17.73 2.33 26.38
N ARG A 169 -18.02 1.24 25.67
CA ARG A 169 -19.33 1.02 25.03
C ARG A 169 -20.22 0.20 25.97
N PHE A 170 -21.52 0.50 25.98
CA PHE A 170 -22.58 -0.26 26.67
C PHE A 170 -22.81 -1.63 26.02
N LEU A 171 -21.75 -2.42 25.89
CA LEU A 171 -21.76 -3.75 25.31
C LEU A 171 -22.02 -4.77 26.39
N SER A 172 -22.94 -5.70 26.11
CA SER A 172 -23.14 -6.87 26.96
C SER A 172 -21.90 -7.78 26.94
N PHE A 173 -21.85 -8.73 27.87
CA PHE A 173 -20.81 -9.76 27.84
C PHE A 173 -20.83 -10.55 26.52
N GLY A 174 -22.03 -10.87 26.01
CA GLY A 174 -22.21 -11.58 24.74
C GLY A 174 -21.63 -10.79 23.57
N ASP A 175 -21.94 -9.50 23.46
CA ASP A 175 -21.43 -8.64 22.38
C ASP A 175 -19.91 -8.52 22.41
N ARG A 176 -19.32 -8.40 23.62
CA ARG A 176 -17.87 -8.36 23.78
C ARG A 176 -17.22 -9.67 23.33
N LEU A 177 -17.82 -10.81 23.67
CA LEU A 177 -17.33 -12.12 23.23
C LEU A 177 -17.39 -12.26 21.69
N VAL A 178 -18.48 -11.80 21.08
CA VAL A 178 -18.63 -11.79 19.61
C VAL A 178 -17.57 -10.91 18.97
N LEU A 179 -17.31 -9.69 19.48
CA LEU A 179 -16.28 -8.81 18.97
C LEU A 179 -14.86 -9.38 19.12
N LEU A 180 -14.57 -10.05 20.24
CA LEU A 180 -13.31 -10.74 20.44
C LEU A 180 -13.07 -11.80 19.36
N LYS A 181 -14.08 -12.65 19.11
CA LYS A 181 -13.99 -13.74 18.13
C LYS A 181 -13.96 -13.26 16.68
N SER A 182 -14.84 -12.33 16.31
CA SER A 182 -15.04 -11.90 14.92
C SER A 182 -14.07 -10.81 14.46
N VAL A 183 -13.65 -9.93 15.37
CA VAL A 183 -12.81 -8.77 15.03
C VAL A 183 -11.41 -8.93 15.59
N LEU A 184 -11.26 -9.15 16.91
CA LEU A 184 -9.94 -9.09 17.54
C LEU A 184 -9.04 -10.24 17.09
N ALA A 185 -9.56 -11.47 17.05
CA ALA A 185 -8.79 -12.67 16.69
C ALA A 185 -8.22 -12.61 15.27
N SER A 186 -8.86 -11.88 14.35
CA SER A 186 -8.39 -11.75 12.96
C SER A 186 -7.05 -11.02 12.84
N LEU A 187 -6.75 -10.07 13.74
CA LEU A 187 -5.53 -9.24 13.69
C LEU A 187 -4.25 -10.06 13.88
N PRO A 188 -4.09 -10.85 14.97
CA PRO A 188 -2.93 -11.69 15.14
C PRO A 188 -2.91 -12.83 14.12
N VAL A 189 -4.06 -13.43 13.78
CA VAL A 189 -4.13 -14.50 12.76
C VAL A 189 -3.58 -14.03 11.42
N TYR A 190 -3.95 -12.83 10.97
CA TYR A 190 -3.43 -12.25 9.74
C TYR A 190 -1.92 -12.03 9.79
N THR A 191 -1.35 -11.62 10.93
CA THR A 191 0.11 -11.41 11.00
C THR A 191 0.86 -12.76 11.09
N LEU A 192 0.31 -13.70 11.85
CA LEU A 192 0.87 -15.03 12.07
C LEU A 192 0.81 -15.93 10.83
N SER A 193 -0.08 -15.63 9.86
CA SER A 193 -0.09 -16.35 8.58
C SER A 193 1.14 -16.05 7.71
N PHE A 194 1.88 -14.97 8.00
CA PHE A 194 3.11 -14.60 7.27
C PHE A 194 4.37 -14.80 8.12
N PHE A 195 4.29 -14.58 9.43
CA PHE A 195 5.45 -14.58 10.32
C PHE A 195 5.31 -15.60 11.43
N LYS A 196 6.37 -16.37 11.66
CA LYS A 196 6.44 -17.26 12.81
C LYS A 196 6.52 -16.43 14.10
N ALA A 197 5.69 -16.78 15.08
CA ALA A 197 5.74 -16.17 16.41
C ALA A 197 7.13 -16.37 17.04
N PRO A 198 7.61 -15.40 17.84
CA PRO A 198 8.84 -15.56 18.61
C PRO A 198 8.63 -16.71 19.59
N SER A 199 9.65 -17.57 19.69
CA SER A 199 9.74 -18.68 20.65
C SER A 199 10.04 -18.18 22.05
#